data_AF-W9WFI5-F1
#
_entry.id   AF-W9WFI5-F1
#
_cell.length_a   1.000
_cell.length_b   1.000
_cell.length_c   1.000
_cell.angle_alpha   90.00
_cell.angle_beta   90.00
_cell.angle_gamma   90.00
#
_symmetry.space_group_name_H-M   'P 1'
#
loop_
_entity.id
_entity.type
_entity.pdbx_description
1 polymer ?
#
loop_
_entity_poly.entity_id
_entity_poly.type
_entity_poly.pdbx_seq_one_letter_code
_entity_poly.pdbx_strand_id
1 'polypeptide(L)'
;MARTTILDLEVEVLASIFEFVDDQSPRSTAAIAQVCQQFNSAVESIRYRRVTVQWHGTKRSWVDSKSRIEHDWQNPDLLRGLRHLTVCRGDLPAVIDEGEDQDEDELDDNSKSNEDENDPLASVGNPFGQLKSLLRDASNLKTLVWKVGYFPPYGITKALYDYQPKAKLNLFKAERLASPVGLLAAEAALATLPSLTTFSMTASHGTCIEDHMTFQVVLALAPNLKFASLVSLPLMRPGDPELASRWRAKPELWFPKEYADRKPNSALRHLTLDGWCLSAETLDYWSRYVNLTCLESFKCSRGSVYASFFDRAPQLLTSLKHISLNLNPQERNEETSAAIEQYIATCSALSSLSLWSWRGGVSLSTVLSRHGPTLTALHLHEREDSWYTLRDTLSLEELRSIRHSCPQLKELTFDINRTSQHLRFEEYRDMMEELRKFNLDKLQIYLDCGVPWLAETGGHYNHDAKPVDDRRMPDVVDGDFAYCPGDNQFWFSSPVRVRPRTSENTNNELVAYPPSSNEQMCSFLIATWKTVFGSQTQGARQLTIKSGEWERLNTPVLPRLRVQRDVRVCCRAWPHQRDDKPGVCEIEIVCCQGEHKRRFTSR
;
A
#
# COMPACT_ATOMS: atom_id res chain seq x y z
N MET A 1 48.91 25.90 -0.70
CA MET A 1 48.21 24.62 -0.96
C MET A 1 46.93 24.96 -1.69
N ALA A 2 46.76 24.52 -2.95
CA ALA A 2 45.51 24.72 -3.66
C ALA A 2 44.41 23.93 -2.93
N ARG A 3 43.24 24.55 -2.70
CA ARG A 3 42.09 23.83 -2.12
C ARG A 3 41.59 22.87 -3.19
N THR A 4 41.78 21.56 -2.98
CA THR A 4 41.12 20.53 -3.78
C THR A 4 39.61 20.72 -3.66
N THR A 5 38.99 20.89 -4.81
CA THR A 5 37.55 20.99 -5.00
C THR A 5 37.00 19.62 -5.41
N ILE A 6 35.70 19.39 -5.25
CA ILE A 6 35.05 18.14 -5.67
C ILE A 6 35.18 17.90 -7.19
N LEU A 7 35.42 18.96 -7.98
CA LEU A 7 35.64 18.88 -9.42
C LEU A 7 37.03 18.34 -9.78
N ASP A 8 37.96 18.29 -8.82
CA ASP A 8 39.28 17.70 -9.03
C ASP A 8 39.27 16.17 -8.90
N LEU A 9 38.12 15.57 -8.56
CA LEU A 9 37.96 14.12 -8.47
C LEU A 9 37.80 13.49 -9.87
N GLU A 10 38.40 12.31 -10.05
CA GLU A 10 38.20 11.49 -11.24
C GLU A 10 36.73 11.09 -11.41
N VAL A 11 36.29 10.90 -12.65
CA VAL A 11 34.90 10.61 -12.99
C VAL A 11 34.42 9.32 -12.32
N GLU A 12 35.31 8.35 -12.14
CA GLU A 12 35.05 7.07 -11.47
C GLU A 12 34.80 7.23 -9.97
N VAL A 13 35.52 8.15 -9.33
CA VAL A 13 35.32 8.49 -7.91
C VAL A 13 34.00 9.24 -7.75
N LEU A 14 33.72 10.20 -8.63
CA LEU A 14 32.43 10.90 -8.67
C LEU A 14 31.28 9.95 -8.91
N ALA A 15 31.41 9.02 -9.86
CA ALA A 15 30.42 7.99 -10.14
C ALA A 15 30.17 7.14 -8.88
N SER A 16 31.23 6.69 -8.18
CA SER A 16 31.10 5.93 -6.93
C SER A 16 30.38 6.71 -5.82
N ILE A 17 30.62 8.02 -5.70
CA ILE A 17 29.88 8.89 -4.77
C ILE A 17 28.42 9.00 -5.20
N PHE A 18 28.17 9.21 -6.49
CA PHE A 18 26.81 9.35 -7.02
C PHE A 18 26.05 8.03 -7.00
N GLU A 19 26.71 6.87 -7.05
CA GLU A 19 26.09 5.58 -6.80
C GLU A 19 25.52 5.51 -5.38
N PHE A 20 26.27 5.99 -4.39
CA PHE A 20 25.79 6.07 -3.02
C PHE A 20 24.61 7.04 -2.91
N VAL A 21 24.69 8.21 -3.56
CA VAL A 21 23.59 9.18 -3.57
C VAL A 21 22.35 8.61 -4.27
N ASP A 22 22.49 7.98 -5.42
CA ASP A 22 21.39 7.34 -6.13
C ASP A 22 20.78 6.21 -5.28
N ASP A 23 21.61 5.49 -4.50
CA ASP A 23 21.15 4.45 -3.59
C ASP A 23 20.35 4.97 -2.39
N GLN A 24 20.70 6.14 -1.86
CA GLN A 24 20.02 6.74 -0.72
C GLN A 24 18.88 7.69 -1.11
N SER A 25 19.03 8.41 -2.22
CA SER A 25 18.12 9.45 -2.72
C SER A 25 18.11 9.49 -4.27
N PRO A 26 17.43 8.53 -4.93
CA PRO A 26 17.42 8.42 -6.39
C PRO A 26 16.94 9.68 -7.13
N ARG A 27 16.09 10.49 -6.48
CA ARG A 27 15.54 11.72 -7.06
C ARG A 27 16.57 12.83 -7.18
N SER A 28 17.65 12.77 -6.40
CA SER A 28 18.73 13.76 -6.41
C SER A 28 19.64 13.62 -7.64
N THR A 29 19.71 12.44 -8.25
CA THR A 29 20.60 12.14 -9.38
C THR A 29 20.36 13.04 -10.59
N ALA A 30 19.10 13.37 -10.89
CA ALA A 30 18.77 14.30 -11.97
C ALA A 30 19.25 15.73 -11.70
N ALA A 31 19.21 16.19 -10.45
CA ALA A 31 19.71 17.50 -10.06
C ALA A 31 21.25 17.54 -10.11
N ILE A 32 21.91 16.46 -9.69
CA ILE A 32 23.38 16.33 -9.75
C ILE A 32 23.87 16.44 -11.20
N ALA A 33 23.20 15.77 -12.14
CA ALA A 33 23.56 15.84 -13.56
C ALA A 33 23.52 17.26 -14.14
N GLN A 34 22.73 18.17 -13.57
CA GLN A 34 22.60 19.55 -14.03
C GLN A 34 23.64 20.52 -13.44
N VAL A 35 24.50 20.06 -12.52
CA VAL A 35 25.48 20.94 -11.85
C VAL A 35 26.57 21.40 -12.82
N CYS A 36 27.23 20.46 -13.51
CA CYS A 36 28.26 20.74 -14.50
C CYS A 36 28.47 19.54 -15.44
N GLN A 37 29.26 19.72 -16.50
CA GLN A 37 29.53 18.67 -17.49
C GLN A 37 30.18 17.42 -16.88
N GLN A 38 31.16 17.58 -15.98
CA GLN A 38 31.85 16.46 -15.33
C GLN A 38 30.91 15.64 -14.45
N PHE A 39 29.99 16.32 -13.74
CA PHE A 39 28.96 15.64 -12.95
C PHE A 39 27.98 14.89 -13.85
N ASN A 40 27.57 15.50 -14.97
CA ASN A 40 26.74 14.82 -15.96
C ASN A 40 27.42 13.55 -16.47
N SER A 41 28.70 13.60 -16.85
CA SER A 41 29.45 12.43 -17.31
C SER A 41 29.53 11.32 -16.25
N ALA A 42 29.76 11.67 -14.98
CA ALA A 42 29.76 10.70 -13.89
C ALA A 42 28.37 10.10 -13.62
N VAL A 43 27.30 10.90 -13.75
CA VAL A 43 25.92 10.41 -13.64
C VAL A 43 25.56 9.48 -14.81
N GLU A 44 26.04 9.77 -16.03
CA GLU A 44 25.84 8.91 -17.19
C GLU A 44 26.40 7.50 -16.96
N SER A 45 27.51 7.35 -16.23
CA SER A 45 28.09 6.05 -15.86
C SER A 45 27.22 5.22 -14.92
N ILE A 46 26.26 5.83 -14.21
CA ILE A 46 25.37 5.15 -13.26
C ILE A 46 23.90 5.17 -13.70
N ARG A 47 23.61 5.69 -14.90
CA ARG A 47 22.23 5.92 -15.39
C ARG A 47 21.35 4.67 -15.42
N TYR A 48 21.97 3.50 -15.55
CA TYR A 48 21.31 2.21 -15.66
C TYR A 48 21.13 1.48 -14.32
N ARG A 49 21.53 2.09 -13.20
CA ARG A 49 21.47 1.46 -11.88
C ARG A 49 20.06 1.05 -11.49
N ARG A 50 19.08 1.87 -11.87
CA ARG A 50 17.64 1.69 -11.61
C ARG A 50 16.87 1.78 -12.91
N VAL A 51 16.24 0.68 -13.29
CA VAL A 51 15.41 0.61 -14.49
C VAL A 51 13.99 0.28 -14.08
N THR A 52 13.02 1.08 -14.55
CA THR A 52 11.60 0.78 -14.43
C THR A 52 11.03 0.66 -15.82
N VAL A 53 10.41 -0.49 -16.10
CA VAL A 53 9.77 -0.76 -17.39
C VAL A 53 8.32 -1.14 -17.24
N GLN A 54 7.57 -0.86 -18.28
CA GLN A 54 6.18 -1.25 -18.44
C GLN A 54 5.94 -1.75 -19.86
N TRP A 55 4.98 -2.65 -20.04
CA TRP A 55 4.65 -3.13 -21.37
C TRP A 55 3.85 -2.08 -22.15
N HIS A 56 4.23 -1.82 -23.39
CA HIS A 56 3.47 -0.95 -24.27
C HIS A 56 2.77 -1.79 -25.34
N GLY A 57 1.43 -1.76 -25.36
CA GLY A 57 0.60 -2.68 -26.15
C GLY A 57 0.81 -2.49 -27.66
N THR A 58 0.80 -1.23 -28.12
CA THR A 58 1.03 -0.89 -29.54
C THR A 58 2.44 -1.24 -30.01
N LYS A 59 3.47 -0.99 -29.18
CA LYS A 59 4.86 -1.24 -29.54
C LYS A 59 5.29 -2.69 -29.31
N ARG A 60 4.43 -3.50 -28.67
CA ARG A 60 4.70 -4.88 -28.24
C ARG A 60 6.10 -5.05 -27.64
N SER A 61 6.46 -4.13 -26.75
CA SER A 61 7.79 -4.08 -26.14
C SER A 61 7.73 -3.45 -24.76
N TRP A 62 8.75 -3.75 -23.95
CA TRP A 62 9.00 -3.05 -22.70
C TRP A 62 9.57 -1.67 -22.97
N VAL A 63 8.95 -0.67 -22.37
CA VAL A 63 9.35 0.74 -22.48
C VAL A 63 9.66 1.31 -21.11
N ASP A 64 10.51 2.34 -21.07
CA ASP A 64 10.79 3.11 -19.86
C ASP A 64 9.58 3.99 -19.44
N SER A 65 9.73 4.73 -18.35
CA SER A 65 8.70 5.65 -17.86
C SER A 65 8.39 6.82 -18.81
N LYS A 66 9.19 7.05 -19.84
CA LYS A 66 8.99 8.05 -20.91
C LYS A 66 8.47 7.40 -22.19
N SER A 67 8.02 6.16 -22.12
CA SER A 67 7.54 5.37 -23.26
C SER A 67 8.59 5.19 -24.36
N ARG A 68 9.88 5.32 -24.05
CA ARG A 68 10.97 5.04 -24.98
C ARG A 68 11.22 3.54 -24.95
N ILE A 69 11.37 2.95 -26.13
CA ILE A 69 11.75 1.54 -26.23
C ILE A 69 13.16 1.44 -25.67
N GLU A 70 13.37 0.51 -24.75
CA GLU A 70 14.70 0.17 -24.31
C GLU A 70 15.34 -0.65 -25.44
N HIS A 71 15.90 0.05 -26.43
CA HIS A 71 16.38 -0.57 -27.67
C HIS A 71 17.61 -1.46 -27.49
N ASP A 72 18.20 -1.46 -26.29
CA ASP A 72 19.47 -2.14 -26.03
C ASP A 72 19.47 -2.80 -24.65
N TRP A 73 18.53 -3.75 -24.43
CA TRP A 73 18.53 -4.62 -23.25
C TRP A 73 19.84 -5.42 -23.08
N GLN A 74 20.59 -5.56 -24.18
CA GLN A 74 21.89 -6.22 -24.25
C GLN A 74 23.06 -5.23 -24.19
N ASN A 75 22.78 -3.96 -23.88
CA ASN A 75 23.82 -2.95 -23.71
C ASN A 75 24.76 -3.39 -22.58
N PRO A 76 26.08 -3.51 -22.81
CA PRO A 76 27.02 -3.91 -21.76
C PRO A 76 27.00 -2.99 -20.54
N ASP A 77 26.78 -1.68 -20.73
CA ASP A 77 26.70 -0.71 -19.63
C ASP A 77 25.42 -0.92 -18.80
N LEU A 78 24.31 -1.27 -19.44
CA LEU A 78 23.07 -1.65 -18.75
C LEU A 78 23.30 -2.93 -17.95
N LEU A 79 23.79 -3.99 -18.57
CA LEU A 79 23.99 -5.30 -17.93
C LEU A 79 25.00 -5.24 -16.76
N ARG A 80 26.03 -4.40 -16.89
CA ARG A 80 27.02 -4.16 -15.84
C ARG A 80 26.49 -3.22 -14.76
N GLY A 81 25.71 -2.21 -15.13
CA GLY A 81 25.21 -1.16 -14.24
C GLY A 81 23.93 -1.50 -13.49
N LEU A 82 23.08 -2.39 -14.01
CA LEU A 82 21.76 -2.71 -13.46
C LEU A 82 21.86 -3.31 -12.05
N ARG A 83 21.18 -2.68 -11.08
CA ARG A 83 21.07 -3.16 -9.70
C ARG A 83 19.63 -3.36 -9.28
N HIS A 84 18.74 -2.51 -9.75
CA HIS A 84 17.32 -2.53 -9.40
C HIS A 84 16.47 -2.49 -10.66
N LEU A 85 15.69 -3.55 -10.87
CA LEU A 85 14.73 -3.63 -11.96
C LEU A 85 13.32 -3.58 -11.37
N THR A 86 12.47 -2.71 -11.89
CA THR A 86 11.03 -2.68 -11.60
C THR A 86 10.25 -2.97 -12.86
N VAL A 87 9.40 -3.99 -12.82
CA VAL A 87 8.55 -4.41 -13.93
C VAL A 87 7.10 -4.09 -13.57
N CYS A 88 6.48 -3.19 -14.32
CA CYS A 88 5.10 -2.75 -14.15
C CYS A 88 4.23 -3.32 -15.28
N ARG A 89 2.92 -3.46 -15.06
CA ARG A 89 2.01 -4.04 -16.05
C ARG A 89 1.98 -3.28 -17.38
N GLY A 90 1.73 -1.97 -17.36
CA GLY A 90 1.38 -1.22 -18.57
C GLY A 90 0.16 -1.82 -19.28
N ASP A 91 0.22 -1.92 -20.60
CA ASP A 91 -0.86 -2.48 -21.44
C ASP A 91 -0.76 -4.01 -21.58
N LEU A 92 0.00 -4.69 -20.72
CA LEU A 92 0.24 -6.12 -20.86
C LEU A 92 -1.08 -6.90 -20.74
N PRO A 93 -1.44 -7.71 -21.75
CA PRO A 93 -2.60 -8.58 -21.63
C PRO A 93 -2.40 -9.55 -20.47
N ALA A 94 -3.51 -10.01 -19.89
CA ALA A 94 -3.47 -11.15 -19.00
C ALA A 94 -3.08 -12.37 -19.85
N VAL A 95 -1.85 -12.86 -19.69
CA VAL A 95 -1.40 -14.08 -20.35
C VAL A 95 -1.88 -15.23 -19.48
N ILE A 96 -2.93 -15.92 -19.93
CA ILE A 96 -3.28 -17.22 -19.36
C ILE A 96 -2.21 -18.16 -19.91
N ASP A 97 -1.31 -18.59 -19.03
CA ASP A 97 -0.37 -19.65 -19.34
C ASP A 97 -1.21 -20.94 -19.43
N GLU A 98 -1.68 -21.26 -20.63
CA GLU A 98 -2.27 -22.56 -20.94
C GLU A 98 -1.10 -23.56 -20.93
N GLY A 99 -0.72 -23.97 -19.72
CA GLY A 99 0.30 -24.98 -19.51
C GLY A 99 -0.14 -26.26 -20.22
N GLU A 100 0.55 -26.59 -21.30
CA GLU A 100 0.85 -27.94 -21.78
C GLU A 100 -0.22 -29.00 -21.48
N ASP A 101 -1.39 -28.88 -22.11
CA ASP A 101 -2.19 -30.06 -22.52
C ASP A 101 -1.50 -30.71 -23.74
N GLN A 102 -0.21 -31.03 -23.63
CA GLN A 102 0.42 -31.97 -24.55
C GLN A 102 0.25 -33.36 -23.93
N ASP A 103 -0.71 -34.09 -24.50
CA ASP A 103 -1.01 -35.48 -24.21
C ASP A 103 0.28 -36.29 -23.93
N GLU A 104 0.44 -36.80 -22.70
CA GLU A 104 1.54 -37.67 -22.26
C GLU A 104 1.50 -39.08 -22.90
N ASP A 105 0.90 -39.24 -24.07
CA ASP A 105 0.67 -40.52 -24.75
C ASP A 105 1.47 -40.68 -26.05
N GLU A 106 2.72 -40.20 -26.13
CA GLU A 106 3.69 -40.71 -27.12
C GLU A 106 5.04 -41.01 -26.46
N LEU A 107 5.14 -42.23 -25.93
CA LEU A 107 6.40 -42.95 -25.74
C LEU A 107 7.07 -43.12 -27.10
N ASP A 108 8.02 -42.26 -27.45
CA ASP A 108 9.09 -42.71 -28.35
C ASP A 108 10.49 -42.22 -27.92
N ASP A 109 11.33 -43.23 -27.81
CA ASP A 109 12.66 -43.26 -27.23
C ASP A 109 13.68 -42.85 -28.29
N ASN A 110 14.01 -41.55 -28.36
CA ASN A 110 15.32 -40.99 -28.77
C ASN A 110 15.22 -39.50 -29.13
N SER A 111 15.63 -38.62 -28.23
CA SER A 111 16.50 -37.50 -28.61
C SER A 111 17.12 -36.84 -27.39
N LYS A 112 18.45 -36.86 -27.33
CA LYS A 112 19.21 -35.79 -26.67
C LYS A 112 19.03 -34.54 -27.54
N SER A 113 17.94 -33.80 -27.30
CA SER A 113 17.72 -32.50 -27.93
C SER A 113 17.83 -31.42 -26.86
N ASN A 114 18.43 -30.30 -27.27
CA ASN A 114 18.78 -29.16 -26.42
C ASN A 114 17.53 -28.61 -25.72
N GLU A 115 17.40 -28.82 -24.40
CA GLU A 115 16.33 -28.24 -23.55
C GLU A 115 16.31 -26.69 -23.52
N ASP A 116 17.29 -26.02 -24.15
CA ASP A 116 17.35 -24.56 -24.27
C ASP A 116 16.82 -23.99 -25.61
N GLU A 117 16.55 -24.81 -26.64
CA GLU A 117 16.15 -24.29 -27.97
C GLU A 117 14.65 -24.40 -28.31
N ASN A 118 13.88 -25.21 -27.58
CA ASN A 118 12.43 -25.32 -27.72
C ASN A 118 11.68 -24.60 -26.59
N ASP A 119 12.21 -23.49 -26.08
CA ASP A 119 11.47 -22.65 -25.16
C ASP A 119 10.37 -21.90 -25.95
N PRO A 120 9.06 -22.18 -25.73
CA PRO A 120 7.96 -21.42 -26.36
C PRO A 120 8.03 -19.91 -26.06
N LEU A 121 8.88 -19.50 -25.11
CA LEU A 121 9.24 -18.10 -24.83
C LEU A 121 10.15 -17.44 -25.89
N ALA A 122 10.74 -18.18 -26.84
CA ALA A 122 11.57 -17.64 -27.92
C ALA A 122 10.77 -17.15 -29.14
N SER A 123 9.44 -17.36 -29.15
CA SER A 123 8.58 -16.90 -30.24
C SER A 123 8.57 -15.37 -30.34
N VAL A 124 8.64 -14.85 -31.58
CA VAL A 124 8.55 -13.43 -31.89
C VAL A 124 7.20 -12.90 -31.40
N GLY A 125 7.19 -12.25 -30.25
CA GLY A 125 5.98 -11.74 -29.61
C GLY A 125 5.82 -12.13 -28.13
N ASN A 126 6.65 -13.00 -27.57
CA ASN A 126 6.61 -13.25 -26.13
C ASN A 126 7.11 -12.02 -25.36
N PRO A 127 6.27 -11.39 -24.52
CA PRO A 127 6.66 -10.20 -23.78
C PRO A 127 7.85 -10.49 -22.85
N PHE A 128 7.98 -11.68 -22.29
CA PHE A 128 8.93 -11.97 -21.22
C PHE A 128 10.31 -12.44 -21.68
N GLY A 129 10.50 -12.80 -22.95
CA GLY A 129 11.79 -13.30 -23.46
C GLY A 129 12.94 -12.30 -23.29
N GLN A 130 12.66 -11.01 -23.50
CA GLN A 130 13.64 -9.92 -23.28
C GLN A 130 14.04 -9.81 -21.80
N LEU A 131 13.06 -9.87 -20.89
CA LEU A 131 13.31 -9.82 -19.45
C LEU A 131 14.09 -11.04 -18.98
N LYS A 132 13.75 -12.25 -19.47
CA LYS A 132 14.49 -13.48 -19.17
C LYS A 132 15.96 -13.36 -19.56
N SER A 133 16.24 -12.87 -20.77
CA SER A 133 17.61 -12.66 -21.25
C SER A 133 18.37 -11.64 -20.40
N LEU A 134 17.74 -10.51 -20.08
CA LEU A 134 18.34 -9.52 -19.18
C LEU A 134 18.66 -10.12 -17.79
N LEU A 135 17.75 -10.91 -17.21
CA LEU A 135 17.98 -11.53 -15.91
C LEU A 135 19.12 -12.55 -15.94
N ARG A 136 19.32 -13.24 -17.07
CA ARG A 136 20.48 -14.12 -17.28
C ARG A 136 21.78 -13.33 -17.38
N ASP A 137 21.77 -12.25 -18.16
CA ASP A 137 22.97 -11.55 -18.58
C ASP A 137 23.40 -10.43 -17.60
N ALA A 138 22.51 -9.97 -16.73
CA ALA A 138 22.82 -8.96 -15.71
C ALA A 138 23.81 -9.51 -14.67
N SER A 139 24.91 -8.80 -14.44
CA SER A 139 26.00 -9.32 -13.59
C SER A 139 25.79 -9.11 -12.07
N ASN A 140 24.88 -8.21 -11.68
CA ASN A 140 24.88 -7.62 -10.34
C ASN A 140 23.48 -7.21 -9.85
N LEU A 141 22.43 -7.89 -10.29
CA LEU A 141 21.07 -7.54 -9.88
C LEU A 141 20.92 -7.72 -8.35
N LYS A 142 20.54 -6.64 -7.66
CA LYS A 142 20.26 -6.67 -6.21
C LYS A 142 18.78 -6.85 -5.92
N THR A 143 17.90 -6.32 -6.77
CA THR A 143 16.45 -6.35 -6.52
C THR A 143 15.66 -6.39 -7.81
N LEU A 144 14.69 -7.31 -7.87
CA LEU A 144 13.60 -7.30 -8.83
C LEU A 144 12.30 -6.91 -8.10
N VAL A 145 11.63 -5.88 -8.56
CA VAL A 145 10.30 -5.48 -8.10
C VAL A 145 9.30 -5.85 -9.20
N TRP A 146 8.36 -6.74 -8.88
CA TRP A 146 7.34 -7.21 -9.80
C TRP A 146 5.98 -6.61 -9.44
N LYS A 147 5.47 -5.75 -10.33
CA LYS A 147 4.20 -4.99 -10.21
C LYS A 147 3.35 -5.16 -11.48
N VAL A 148 3.33 -6.38 -12.01
CA VAL A 148 2.55 -6.70 -13.22
C VAL A 148 1.08 -7.00 -12.89
N GLY A 149 0.77 -7.27 -11.61
CA GLY A 149 -0.59 -7.60 -11.17
C GLY A 149 -0.92 -9.09 -11.28
N TYR A 150 0.04 -9.93 -11.64
CA TYR A 150 -0.07 -11.39 -11.64
C TYR A 150 1.30 -12.02 -11.39
N PHE A 151 1.34 -13.34 -11.18
CA PHE A 151 2.56 -14.08 -10.88
C PHE A 151 3.61 -13.97 -12.00
N PRO A 152 4.91 -13.87 -11.67
CA PRO A 152 5.95 -13.99 -12.69
C PRO A 152 5.84 -15.34 -13.39
N PRO A 153 5.93 -15.40 -14.74
CA PRO A 153 5.95 -16.66 -15.47
C PRO A 153 7.08 -17.57 -14.99
N TYR A 154 6.92 -18.88 -15.16
CA TYR A 154 7.92 -19.87 -14.70
C TYR A 154 9.33 -19.55 -15.22
N GLY A 155 9.47 -19.17 -16.49
CA GLY A 155 10.77 -18.81 -17.08
C GLY A 155 11.46 -17.62 -16.40
N ILE A 156 10.71 -16.66 -15.85
CA ILE A 156 11.26 -15.53 -15.09
C ILE A 156 11.71 -15.99 -13.70
N THR A 157 10.88 -16.79 -13.03
CA THR A 157 11.21 -17.36 -11.71
C THR A 157 12.43 -18.26 -11.78
N LYS A 158 12.52 -19.12 -12.80
CA LYS A 158 13.68 -19.97 -13.08
C LYS A 158 14.93 -19.15 -13.37
N ALA A 159 14.84 -18.11 -14.21
CA ALA A 159 15.99 -17.25 -14.49
C ALA A 159 16.52 -16.53 -13.23
N LEU A 160 15.64 -16.12 -12.31
CA LEU A 160 16.07 -15.58 -11.02
C LEU A 160 16.78 -16.63 -10.16
N TYR A 161 16.28 -17.86 -10.14
CA TYR A 161 16.89 -18.95 -9.38
C TYR A 161 18.29 -19.28 -9.92
N ASP A 162 18.40 -19.48 -11.24
CA ASP A 162 19.63 -19.94 -11.90
C ASP A 162 20.72 -18.85 -11.93
N TYR A 163 20.34 -17.62 -12.26
CA TYR A 163 21.32 -16.56 -12.59
C TYR A 163 21.40 -15.46 -11.53
N GLN A 164 20.36 -15.26 -10.71
CA GLN A 164 20.28 -14.17 -9.73
C GLN A 164 19.96 -14.63 -8.29
N PRO A 165 20.61 -15.66 -7.74
CA PRO A 165 20.23 -16.26 -6.46
C PRO A 165 20.36 -15.31 -5.25
N LYS A 166 21.17 -14.25 -5.38
CA LYS A 166 21.37 -13.23 -4.33
C LYS A 166 20.46 -12.01 -4.47
N ALA A 167 19.77 -11.88 -5.61
CA ALA A 167 18.82 -10.79 -5.80
C ALA A 167 17.63 -10.96 -4.85
N LYS A 168 16.96 -9.86 -4.52
CA LYS A 168 15.70 -9.88 -3.77
C LYS A 168 14.53 -9.72 -4.72
N LEU A 169 13.60 -10.66 -4.71
CA LEU A 169 12.33 -10.54 -5.40
C LEU A 169 11.30 -9.94 -4.44
N ASN A 170 10.68 -8.83 -4.88
CA ASN A 170 9.53 -8.21 -4.24
C ASN A 170 8.34 -8.26 -5.19
N LEU A 171 7.40 -9.16 -4.91
CA LEU A 171 6.19 -9.36 -5.67
C LEU A 171 5.01 -8.63 -5.01
N PHE A 172 4.34 -7.74 -5.76
CA PHE A 172 3.25 -6.93 -5.25
C PHE A 172 1.95 -7.15 -6.02
N LYS A 173 0.84 -7.29 -5.28
CA LYS A 173 -0.52 -7.41 -5.80
C LYS A 173 -0.64 -8.47 -6.91
N ALA A 174 -0.03 -9.63 -6.69
CA ALA A 174 -0.24 -10.76 -7.59
C ALA A 174 -1.72 -11.16 -7.56
N GLU A 175 -2.30 -11.41 -8.72
CA GLU A 175 -3.59 -12.03 -8.90
C GLU A 175 -3.39 -13.29 -9.74
N ARG A 176 -4.20 -14.31 -9.47
CA ARG A 176 -4.19 -15.53 -10.27
C ARG A 176 -5.08 -15.31 -11.49
N LEU A 177 -4.52 -15.56 -12.68
CA LEU A 177 -5.22 -15.29 -13.95
C LEU A 177 -6.17 -16.41 -14.36
N ALA A 178 -5.97 -17.61 -13.82
CA ALA A 178 -6.75 -18.80 -14.10
C ALA A 178 -7.13 -19.49 -12.79
N SER A 179 -8.23 -20.25 -12.81
CA SER A 179 -8.72 -20.98 -11.63
C SER A 179 -8.56 -22.50 -11.73
N PRO A 180 -7.48 -23.08 -12.28
CA PRO A 180 -7.33 -24.52 -12.22
C PRO A 180 -7.14 -24.94 -10.76
N VAL A 181 -7.64 -26.12 -10.41
CA VAL A 181 -7.47 -26.67 -9.06
C VAL A 181 -6.01 -27.11 -8.90
N GLY A 182 -5.33 -26.60 -7.87
CA GLY A 182 -3.94 -26.96 -7.55
C GLY A 182 -2.97 -25.82 -7.78
N LEU A 183 -1.69 -26.06 -7.49
CA LEU A 183 -0.63 -25.07 -7.64
C LEU A 183 -0.08 -25.06 -9.08
N LEU A 184 -0.01 -23.89 -9.71
CA LEU A 184 0.61 -23.77 -11.03
C LEU A 184 2.13 -23.95 -10.93
N ALA A 185 2.79 -24.41 -12.01
CA ALA A 185 4.25 -24.57 -12.03
C ALA A 185 5.00 -23.28 -11.65
N ALA A 186 4.54 -22.14 -12.16
CA ALA A 186 5.09 -20.82 -11.81
C ALA A 186 4.91 -20.48 -10.32
N GLU A 187 3.77 -20.84 -9.73
CA GLU A 187 3.46 -20.63 -8.31
C GLU A 187 4.30 -21.54 -7.41
N ALA A 188 4.49 -22.80 -7.82
CA ALA A 188 5.32 -23.78 -7.14
C ALA A 188 6.80 -23.35 -7.10
N ALA A 189 7.32 -22.93 -8.25
CA ALA A 189 8.68 -22.41 -8.36
C ALA A 189 8.87 -21.13 -7.53
N LEU A 190 7.86 -20.26 -7.49
CA LEU A 190 7.92 -19.05 -6.68
C LEU A 190 7.91 -19.36 -5.18
N ALA A 191 7.11 -20.33 -4.75
CA ALA A 191 6.97 -20.70 -3.35
C ALA A 191 8.27 -21.22 -2.73
N THR A 192 9.15 -21.82 -3.53
CA THR A 192 10.45 -22.34 -3.07
C THR A 192 11.62 -21.38 -3.36
N LEU A 193 11.36 -20.26 -4.02
CA LEU A 193 12.39 -19.33 -4.49
C LEU A 193 13.14 -18.65 -3.33
N PRO A 194 14.46 -18.87 -3.16
CA PRO A 194 15.21 -18.28 -2.05
C PRO A 194 15.32 -16.76 -2.11
N SER A 195 15.17 -16.16 -3.29
CA SER A 195 15.22 -14.70 -3.49
C SER A 195 13.92 -14.00 -3.10
N LEU A 196 12.80 -14.71 -2.90
CA LEU A 196 11.52 -14.09 -2.54
C LEU A 196 11.55 -13.52 -1.11
N THR A 197 11.54 -12.19 -1.01
CA THR A 197 11.56 -11.49 0.29
C THR A 197 10.26 -10.79 0.64
N THR A 198 9.50 -10.37 -0.37
CA THR A 198 8.20 -9.70 -0.22
C THR A 198 7.20 -10.36 -1.14
N PHE A 199 6.05 -10.74 -0.60
CA PHE A 199 4.95 -11.32 -1.36
C PHE A 199 3.63 -10.63 -0.99
N SER A 200 2.91 -10.13 -1.99
CA SER A 200 1.59 -9.58 -1.79
C SER A 200 0.65 -10.05 -2.89
N MET A 201 -0.57 -10.40 -2.48
CA MET A 201 -1.59 -10.99 -3.33
C MET A 201 -2.96 -10.34 -3.07
N THR A 202 -3.77 -10.25 -4.11
CA THR A 202 -5.19 -9.91 -4.01
C THR A 202 -6.01 -11.15 -4.37
N ALA A 203 -6.88 -11.59 -3.47
CA ALA A 203 -7.79 -12.69 -3.77
C ALA A 203 -9.05 -12.13 -4.43
N SER A 204 -9.37 -12.65 -5.62
CA SER A 204 -10.51 -12.21 -6.43
C SER A 204 -11.73 -13.10 -6.19
N HIS A 205 -12.93 -12.57 -6.39
CA HIS A 205 -14.18 -13.33 -6.19
C HIS A 205 -14.23 -14.68 -6.94
N GLY A 206 -13.65 -14.76 -8.14
CA GLY A 206 -13.68 -15.97 -8.98
C GLY A 206 -12.62 -17.02 -8.64
N THR A 207 -11.54 -16.63 -7.98
CA THR A 207 -10.36 -17.46 -7.67
C THR A 207 -10.06 -17.48 -6.18
N CYS A 208 -10.98 -16.98 -5.35
CA CYS A 208 -10.70 -16.63 -3.95
C CYS A 208 -10.10 -17.82 -3.19
N ILE A 209 -10.66 -19.00 -3.35
CA ILE A 209 -10.19 -20.21 -2.65
C ILE A 209 -8.78 -20.57 -3.11
N GLU A 210 -8.56 -20.68 -4.42
CA GLU A 210 -7.27 -20.96 -5.04
C GLU A 210 -6.20 -19.94 -4.62
N ASP A 211 -6.57 -18.65 -4.60
CA ASP A 211 -5.71 -17.54 -4.20
C ASP A 211 -5.24 -17.69 -2.76
N HIS A 212 -6.16 -18.03 -1.84
CA HIS A 212 -5.81 -18.28 -0.45
C HIS A 212 -4.90 -19.49 -0.31
N MET A 213 -5.13 -20.56 -1.06
CA MET A 213 -4.27 -21.76 -1.01
C MET A 213 -2.88 -21.46 -1.54
N THR A 214 -2.74 -20.82 -2.71
CA THR A 214 -1.45 -20.38 -3.24
C THR A 214 -0.73 -19.48 -2.24
N PHE A 215 -1.44 -18.54 -1.60
CA PHE A 215 -0.86 -17.70 -0.57
C PHE A 215 -0.31 -18.52 0.61
N GLN A 216 -1.08 -19.46 1.14
CA GLN A 216 -0.62 -20.37 2.21
C GLN A 216 0.63 -21.16 1.83
N VAL A 217 0.68 -21.69 0.62
CA VAL A 217 1.83 -22.46 0.11
C VAL A 217 3.07 -21.58 0.08
N VAL A 218 2.98 -20.39 -0.51
CA VAL A 218 4.11 -19.44 -0.56
C VAL A 218 4.58 -19.06 0.84
N LEU A 219 3.66 -18.77 1.77
CA LEU A 219 4.05 -18.41 3.15
C LEU A 219 4.78 -19.55 3.86
N ALA A 220 4.34 -20.79 3.62
CA ALA A 220 4.93 -21.93 4.30
C ALA A 220 6.28 -22.34 3.71
N LEU A 221 6.48 -22.19 2.40
CA LEU A 221 7.65 -22.73 1.70
C LEU A 221 8.76 -21.71 1.44
N ALA A 222 8.45 -20.42 1.33
CA ALA A 222 9.45 -19.42 0.93
C ALA A 222 10.45 -19.13 2.07
N PRO A 223 11.72 -19.56 1.95
CA PRO A 223 12.61 -19.66 3.10
C PRO A 223 13.09 -18.30 3.64
N ASN A 224 13.10 -17.27 2.80
CA ASN A 224 13.59 -15.93 3.13
C ASN A 224 12.48 -14.87 3.10
N LEU A 225 11.21 -15.29 3.09
CA LEU A 225 10.07 -14.38 3.03
C LEU A 225 9.97 -13.58 4.33
N LYS A 226 10.08 -12.25 4.24
CA LYS A 226 10.03 -11.34 5.40
C LYS A 226 8.72 -10.60 5.51
N PHE A 227 8.09 -10.31 4.37
CA PHE A 227 6.83 -9.58 4.28
C PHE A 227 5.81 -10.35 3.45
N ALA A 228 4.62 -10.56 4.01
CA ALA A 228 3.49 -11.16 3.33
C ALA A 228 2.23 -10.29 3.50
N SER A 229 1.47 -10.10 2.42
CA SER A 229 0.21 -9.36 2.48
C SER A 229 -0.85 -9.97 1.57
N LEU A 230 -1.98 -10.34 2.16
CA LEU A 230 -3.16 -10.80 1.45
C LEU A 230 -4.28 -9.77 1.58
N VAL A 231 -4.88 -9.41 0.45
CA VAL A 231 -6.09 -8.59 0.39
C VAL A 231 -7.22 -9.46 -0.15
N SER A 232 -8.13 -9.87 0.73
CA SER A 232 -9.25 -10.74 0.38
C SER A 232 -10.48 -9.95 -0.04
N LEU A 233 -11.08 -10.34 -1.17
CA LEU A 233 -12.36 -9.88 -1.71
C LEU A 233 -13.06 -11.08 -2.39
N PRO A 234 -14.01 -11.77 -1.73
CA PRO A 234 -14.82 -11.37 -0.57
C PRO A 234 -14.10 -11.46 0.78
N LEU A 235 -14.79 -11.05 1.86
CA LEU A 235 -14.33 -11.30 3.23
C LEU A 235 -14.26 -12.80 3.50
N MET A 236 -13.22 -13.23 4.22
CA MET A 236 -12.98 -14.64 4.51
C MET A 236 -13.07 -14.93 6.00
N ARG A 237 -13.51 -16.15 6.32
CA ARG A 237 -13.54 -16.69 7.68
C ARG A 237 -12.80 -18.03 7.71
N PRO A 238 -12.06 -18.33 8.80
CA PRO A 238 -11.61 -19.68 9.08
C PRO A 238 -12.81 -20.65 9.03
N GLY A 239 -12.61 -21.81 8.40
CA GLY A 239 -13.67 -22.82 8.32
C GLY A 239 -14.78 -22.53 7.32
N ASP A 240 -14.59 -21.56 6.40
CA ASP A 240 -15.46 -21.43 5.22
C ASP A 240 -15.64 -22.81 4.58
N PRO A 241 -16.89 -23.31 4.45
CA PRO A 241 -17.15 -24.67 3.96
C PRO A 241 -16.54 -24.93 2.59
N GLU A 242 -16.45 -23.92 1.73
CA GLU A 242 -15.85 -24.04 0.41
C GLU A 242 -14.32 -24.21 0.50
N LEU A 243 -13.67 -23.36 1.31
CA LEU A 243 -12.23 -23.49 1.60
C LEU A 243 -11.90 -24.87 2.20
N ALA A 244 -12.70 -25.30 3.18
CA ALA A 244 -12.49 -26.57 3.88
C ALA A 244 -12.77 -27.78 2.99
N SER A 245 -13.79 -27.73 2.14
CA SER A 245 -14.16 -28.84 1.25
C SER A 245 -13.14 -29.02 0.13
N ARG A 246 -12.73 -27.95 -0.56
CA ARG A 246 -11.71 -28.03 -1.62
C ARG A 246 -10.35 -28.46 -1.09
N TRP A 247 -9.95 -27.97 0.08
CA TRP A 247 -8.71 -28.42 0.74
C TRP A 247 -8.73 -29.92 1.04
N ARG A 248 -9.79 -30.39 1.72
CA ARG A 248 -9.87 -31.79 2.18
C ARG A 248 -10.00 -32.77 1.02
N ALA A 249 -10.56 -32.33 -0.11
CA ALA A 249 -10.78 -33.21 -1.25
C ALA A 249 -9.45 -33.70 -1.87
N LYS A 250 -8.45 -32.81 -2.01
CA LYS A 250 -7.17 -33.10 -2.68
C LYS A 250 -6.00 -32.24 -2.14
N PRO A 251 -5.56 -32.44 -0.89
CA PRO A 251 -4.48 -31.62 -0.29
C PRO A 251 -3.14 -31.75 -1.04
N GLU A 252 -2.88 -32.89 -1.66
CA GLU A 252 -1.67 -33.17 -2.45
C GLU A 252 -1.49 -32.28 -3.68
N LEU A 253 -2.57 -31.67 -4.20
CA LEU A 253 -2.50 -30.72 -5.32
C LEU A 253 -1.94 -29.35 -4.91
N TRP A 254 -1.91 -29.08 -3.61
CA TRP A 254 -1.49 -27.80 -3.05
C TRP A 254 -0.18 -27.93 -2.27
N PHE A 255 -0.06 -29.00 -1.49
CA PHE A 255 1.13 -29.31 -0.72
C PHE A 255 1.70 -30.65 -1.18
N PRO A 256 2.78 -30.64 -1.96
CA PRO A 256 3.53 -31.84 -2.26
C PRO A 256 3.89 -32.59 -0.96
N LYS A 257 3.87 -33.94 -1.01
CA LYS A 257 4.09 -34.80 0.16
C LYS A 257 5.43 -34.53 0.85
N GLU A 258 6.43 -34.09 0.10
CA GLU A 258 7.74 -33.67 0.60
C GLU A 258 7.68 -32.52 1.62
N TYR A 259 6.58 -31.77 1.67
CA TYR A 259 6.37 -30.67 2.62
C TYR A 259 5.32 -30.98 3.70
N ALA A 260 4.91 -32.24 3.85
CA ALA A 260 3.91 -32.65 4.85
C ALA A 260 4.37 -32.34 6.29
N ASP A 261 5.65 -32.59 6.60
CA ASP A 261 6.24 -32.40 7.94
C ASP A 261 6.95 -31.05 8.12
N ARG A 262 6.62 -30.07 7.27
CA ARG A 262 7.26 -28.75 7.34
C ARG A 262 6.95 -28.05 8.67
N LYS A 263 7.93 -27.30 9.17
CA LYS A 263 7.72 -26.40 10.31
C LYS A 263 7.12 -25.08 9.82
N PRO A 264 6.30 -24.40 10.64
CA PRO A 264 5.83 -23.06 10.32
C PRO A 264 6.98 -22.10 10.02
N ASN A 265 6.82 -21.26 9.00
CA ASN A 265 7.85 -20.34 8.54
C ASN A 265 8.22 -19.34 9.64
N SER A 266 9.51 -19.28 9.99
CA SER A 266 10.05 -18.42 11.04
C SER A 266 10.87 -17.23 10.50
N ALA A 267 10.97 -17.06 9.17
CA ALA A 267 11.59 -15.91 8.54
C ALA A 267 10.65 -14.70 8.42
N LEU A 268 9.33 -14.94 8.42
CA LEU A 268 8.33 -13.89 8.29
C LEU A 268 8.37 -12.92 9.48
N ARG A 269 8.36 -11.62 9.18
CA ARG A 269 8.36 -10.54 10.19
C ARG A 269 7.13 -9.66 10.10
N HIS A 270 6.54 -9.55 8.91
CA HIS A 270 5.37 -8.72 8.65
C HIS A 270 4.29 -9.54 7.97
N LEU A 271 3.08 -9.53 8.54
CA LEU A 271 1.92 -10.21 7.97
C LEU A 271 0.73 -9.25 7.92
N THR A 272 0.15 -9.12 6.72
CA THR A 272 -1.14 -8.42 6.51
C THR A 272 -2.19 -9.41 6.04
N LEU A 273 -3.31 -9.49 6.75
CA LEU A 273 -4.48 -10.32 6.44
C LEU A 273 -5.71 -9.43 6.30
N ASP A 274 -5.76 -8.68 5.21
CA ASP A 274 -6.85 -7.74 5.00
C ASP A 274 -8.07 -8.46 4.41
N GLY A 275 -9.25 -8.29 5.00
CA GLY A 275 -10.47 -9.03 4.68
C GLY A 275 -10.70 -10.30 5.51
N TRP A 276 -9.80 -10.61 6.46
CA TRP A 276 -9.96 -11.70 7.41
C TRP A 276 -10.53 -11.20 8.75
N CYS A 277 -11.26 -12.06 9.45
CA CYS A 277 -11.77 -11.73 10.78
C CYS A 277 -10.67 -11.75 11.86
N LEU A 278 -10.78 -10.87 12.85
CA LEU A 278 -10.05 -10.92 14.10
C LEU A 278 -10.71 -11.95 15.02
N SER A 279 -10.31 -13.22 14.90
CA SER A 279 -10.73 -14.31 15.80
C SER A 279 -9.55 -15.21 16.22
N ALA A 280 -9.71 -15.97 17.31
CA ALA A 280 -8.74 -17.00 17.70
C ALA A 280 -8.52 -18.03 16.58
N GLU A 281 -9.59 -18.43 15.90
CA GLU A 281 -9.53 -19.38 14.78
C GLU A 281 -8.65 -18.88 13.64
N THR A 282 -8.66 -17.57 13.34
CA THR A 282 -7.78 -16.97 12.34
C THR A 282 -6.32 -17.13 12.75
N LEU A 283 -5.99 -16.82 14.00
CA LEU A 283 -4.62 -16.96 14.49
C LEU A 283 -4.17 -18.43 14.47
N ASP A 284 -5.00 -19.34 14.97
CA ASP A 284 -4.69 -20.77 14.99
C ASP A 284 -4.57 -21.35 13.57
N TYR A 285 -5.39 -20.88 12.63
CA TYR A 285 -5.28 -21.25 11.23
C TYR A 285 -3.93 -20.85 10.62
N TRP A 286 -3.56 -19.56 10.73
CA TRP A 286 -2.31 -19.05 10.14
C TRP A 286 -1.06 -19.55 10.87
N SER A 287 -1.17 -19.89 12.16
CA SER A 287 -0.06 -20.46 12.95
C SER A 287 0.47 -21.79 12.40
N ARG A 288 -0.31 -22.50 11.58
CA ARG A 288 0.09 -23.74 10.91
C ARG A 288 1.12 -23.51 9.81
N TYR A 289 1.14 -22.32 9.23
CA TYR A 289 1.99 -21.96 8.09
C TYR A 289 3.12 -21.01 8.48
N VAL A 290 2.89 -20.18 9.50
CA VAL A 290 3.82 -19.17 9.97
C VAL A 290 4.02 -19.29 11.48
N ASN A 291 5.26 -19.20 11.94
CA ASN A 291 5.52 -19.02 13.36
C ASN A 291 5.18 -17.57 13.78
N LEU A 292 3.96 -17.36 14.25
CA LEU A 292 3.43 -16.04 14.61
C LEU A 292 4.24 -15.35 15.73
N THR A 293 4.97 -16.11 16.56
CA THR A 293 5.78 -15.53 17.64
C THR A 293 6.98 -14.74 17.12
N CYS A 294 7.36 -14.94 15.85
CA CYS A 294 8.44 -14.23 15.19
C CYS A 294 7.97 -12.93 14.49
N LEU A 295 6.66 -12.65 14.46
CA LEU A 295 6.14 -11.44 13.82
C LEU A 295 6.51 -10.20 14.61
N GLU A 296 6.99 -9.19 13.90
CA GLU A 296 7.23 -7.84 14.41
C GLU A 296 6.09 -6.89 14.04
N SER A 297 5.35 -7.20 12.97
CA SER A 297 4.24 -6.40 12.48
C SER A 297 3.06 -7.27 12.07
N PHE A 298 1.88 -6.92 12.56
CA PHE A 298 0.63 -7.56 12.19
C PHE A 298 -0.41 -6.52 11.78
N LYS A 299 -1.03 -6.73 10.62
CA LYS A 299 -2.15 -5.93 10.14
C LYS A 299 -3.32 -6.82 9.78
N CYS A 300 -4.50 -6.48 10.27
CA CYS A 300 -5.74 -7.16 9.90
C CYS A 300 -6.88 -6.16 9.90
N SER A 301 -7.55 -6.03 8.76
CA SER A 301 -8.58 -5.01 8.52
C SER A 301 -9.76 -5.59 7.76
N ARG A 302 -10.88 -4.85 7.71
CA ARG A 302 -12.13 -5.15 6.97
C ARG A 302 -12.94 -6.38 7.40
N GLY A 303 -12.36 -7.36 8.10
CA GLY A 303 -13.13 -8.51 8.61
C GLY A 303 -13.80 -8.26 9.96
N SER A 304 -14.60 -9.25 10.38
CA SER A 304 -15.35 -9.18 11.63
C SER A 304 -14.45 -9.24 12.87
N VAL A 305 -14.92 -8.73 14.01
CA VAL A 305 -14.12 -8.61 15.25
C VAL A 305 -14.72 -9.43 16.39
N TYR A 306 -13.90 -10.27 17.02
CA TYR A 306 -14.31 -11.15 18.11
C TYR A 306 -13.37 -11.06 19.31
N ALA A 307 -13.93 -11.12 20.53
CA ALA A 307 -13.16 -11.14 21.79
C ALA A 307 -12.05 -12.20 21.81
N SER A 308 -12.34 -13.40 21.27
CA SER A 308 -11.42 -14.54 21.26
C SER A 308 -10.06 -14.26 20.59
N PHE A 309 -10.00 -13.32 19.64
CA PHE A 309 -8.72 -12.89 19.07
C PHE A 309 -7.80 -12.30 20.13
N PHE A 310 -8.34 -11.41 20.96
CA PHE A 310 -7.60 -10.64 21.95
C PHE A 310 -7.16 -11.50 23.13
N ASP A 311 -7.90 -12.58 23.45
CA ASP A 311 -7.50 -13.58 24.44
C ASP A 311 -6.36 -14.47 23.93
N ARG A 312 -6.37 -14.78 22.62
CA ARG A 312 -5.40 -15.69 21.99
C ARG A 312 -4.12 -14.99 21.53
N ALA A 313 -4.21 -13.73 21.09
CA ALA A 313 -3.11 -12.95 20.56
C ALA A 313 -1.88 -12.86 21.48
N PRO A 314 -2.00 -12.64 22.82
CA PRO A 314 -0.85 -12.61 23.72
C PRO A 314 0.01 -13.87 23.71
N GLN A 315 -0.57 -15.01 23.35
CA GLN A 315 0.09 -16.31 23.36
C GLN A 315 0.87 -16.56 22.06
N LEU A 316 0.45 -15.93 20.96
CA LEU A 316 0.99 -16.20 19.62
C LEU A 316 1.74 -15.01 19.02
N LEU A 317 1.45 -13.78 19.42
CA LEU A 317 1.98 -12.54 18.83
C LEU A 317 2.94 -11.82 19.78
N THR A 318 3.84 -12.58 20.40
CA THR A 318 4.66 -12.12 21.53
C THR A 318 5.76 -11.10 21.19
N SER A 319 6.16 -11.01 19.91
CA SER A 319 7.28 -10.16 19.46
C SER A 319 6.84 -8.90 18.71
N LEU A 320 5.53 -8.58 18.75
CA LEU A 320 5.00 -7.46 17.99
C LEU A 320 5.55 -6.12 18.47
N LYS A 321 5.98 -5.33 17.48
CA LYS A 321 6.38 -3.93 17.59
C LYS A 321 5.39 -3.01 16.89
N HIS A 322 4.63 -3.53 15.93
CA HIS A 322 3.70 -2.78 15.10
C HIS A 322 2.36 -3.52 14.99
N ILE A 323 1.27 -2.82 15.29
CA ILE A 323 -0.10 -3.35 15.19
C ILE A 323 -0.97 -2.41 14.38
N SER A 324 -1.70 -2.94 13.41
CA SER A 324 -2.74 -2.21 12.68
C SER A 324 -4.04 -3.00 12.62
N LEU A 325 -5.05 -2.54 13.34
CA LEU A 325 -6.33 -3.24 13.49
C LEU A 325 -7.49 -2.34 13.10
N ASN A 326 -8.50 -2.94 12.49
CA ASN A 326 -9.83 -2.34 12.37
C ASN A 326 -10.78 -3.02 13.33
N LEU A 327 -11.25 -2.24 14.31
CA LEU A 327 -12.02 -2.73 15.44
C LEU A 327 -13.53 -2.71 15.21
N ASN A 328 -13.99 -2.34 14.00
CA ASN A 328 -15.38 -2.35 13.51
C ASN A 328 -16.45 -2.06 14.60
N PRO A 329 -16.99 -0.83 14.70
CA PRO A 329 -17.81 -0.44 15.84
C PRO A 329 -19.16 -1.16 15.88
N GLN A 330 -19.65 -1.66 14.74
CA GLN A 330 -20.98 -2.28 14.62
C GLN A 330 -21.07 -3.68 15.23
N GLU A 331 -19.95 -4.40 15.32
CA GLU A 331 -19.91 -5.79 15.79
C GLU A 331 -19.41 -5.91 17.23
N ARG A 332 -19.08 -4.78 17.87
CA ARG A 332 -18.48 -4.76 19.20
C ARG A 332 -19.55 -4.77 20.28
N ASN A 333 -19.54 -5.81 21.10
CA ASN A 333 -20.26 -5.86 22.36
C ASN A 333 -19.34 -5.51 23.55
N GLU A 334 -19.89 -5.39 24.76
CA GLU A 334 -19.12 -5.06 25.97
C GLU A 334 -17.97 -6.04 26.23
N GLU A 335 -18.20 -7.34 25.99
CA GLU A 335 -17.18 -8.39 26.11
C GLU A 335 -16.01 -8.15 25.16
N THR A 336 -16.29 -7.87 23.88
CA THR A 336 -15.27 -7.60 22.87
C THR A 336 -14.53 -6.30 23.18
N SER A 337 -15.21 -5.25 23.64
CA SER A 337 -14.57 -4.01 24.11
C SER A 337 -13.61 -4.27 25.27
N ALA A 338 -14.05 -5.05 26.27
CA ALA A 338 -13.23 -5.38 27.43
C ALA A 338 -11.98 -6.17 27.03
N ALA A 339 -12.12 -7.14 26.13
CA ALA A 339 -11.02 -7.94 25.61
C ALA A 339 -10.02 -7.07 24.81
N ILE A 340 -10.50 -6.14 23.98
CA ILE A 340 -9.66 -5.17 23.25
C ILE A 340 -8.86 -4.31 24.24
N GLU A 341 -9.55 -3.67 25.19
CA GLU A 341 -8.92 -2.80 26.20
C GLU A 341 -7.85 -3.57 26.99
N GLN A 342 -8.17 -4.78 27.45
CA GLN A 342 -7.24 -5.63 28.19
C GLN A 342 -6.02 -6.03 27.36
N TYR A 343 -6.20 -6.40 26.10
CA TYR A 343 -5.11 -6.75 25.20
C TYR A 343 -4.16 -5.56 24.97
N ILE A 344 -4.70 -4.39 24.66
CA ILE A 344 -3.89 -3.18 24.47
C ILE A 344 -3.17 -2.79 25.78
N ALA A 345 -3.84 -2.88 26.92
CA ALA A 345 -3.24 -2.58 28.22
C ALA A 345 -2.06 -3.49 28.60
N THR A 346 -2.06 -4.74 28.11
CA THR A 346 -1.13 -5.79 28.58
C THR A 346 -0.09 -6.24 27.55
N CYS A 347 -0.34 -6.05 26.25
CA CYS A 347 0.60 -6.46 25.21
C CYS A 347 1.93 -5.68 25.30
N SER A 348 2.97 -6.19 24.64
CA SER A 348 4.30 -5.57 24.63
C SER A 348 4.23 -4.10 24.19
N ALA A 349 5.11 -3.27 24.74
CA ALA A 349 5.17 -1.86 24.35
C ALA A 349 5.42 -1.74 22.84
N LEU A 350 4.52 -1.06 22.13
CA LEU A 350 4.53 -0.95 20.68
C LEU A 350 5.29 0.29 20.23
N SER A 351 5.97 0.18 19.10
CA SER A 351 6.58 1.32 18.41
C SER A 351 5.64 1.96 17.40
N SER A 352 4.72 1.18 16.82
CA SER A 352 3.64 1.70 15.98
C SER A 352 2.30 1.08 16.35
N LEU A 353 1.30 1.92 16.51
CA LEU A 353 -0.07 1.50 16.77
C LEU A 353 -1.03 2.22 15.82
N SER A 354 -1.78 1.44 15.04
CA SER A 354 -2.83 1.91 14.16
C SER A 354 -4.15 1.26 14.54
N LEU A 355 -5.12 2.06 14.94
CA LEU A 355 -6.43 1.60 15.37
C LEU A 355 -7.51 2.34 14.59
N TRP A 356 -8.32 1.55 13.89
CA TRP A 356 -9.48 2.04 13.14
C TRP A 356 -10.75 1.72 13.92
N SER A 357 -11.66 2.68 13.95
CA SER A 357 -12.89 2.66 14.72
C SER A 357 -12.63 2.33 16.19
N TRP A 358 -11.69 3.02 16.83
CA TRP A 358 -11.11 2.61 18.11
C TRP A 358 -11.90 3.12 19.32
N ARG A 359 -12.62 4.24 19.15
CA ARG A 359 -13.50 4.82 20.17
C ARG A 359 -14.53 3.79 20.62
N GLY A 360 -14.78 3.77 21.94
CA GLY A 360 -15.63 2.78 22.61
C GLY A 360 -15.03 1.37 22.74
N GLY A 361 -13.86 1.11 22.16
CA GLY A 361 -13.17 -0.20 22.23
C GLY A 361 -11.89 -0.14 23.03
N VAL A 362 -11.17 0.98 22.93
CA VAL A 362 -9.99 1.24 23.74
C VAL A 362 -9.93 2.70 24.19
N SER A 363 -9.51 2.94 25.42
CA SER A 363 -9.32 4.31 25.94
C SER A 363 -7.98 4.90 25.51
N LEU A 364 -7.96 6.20 25.20
CA LEU A 364 -6.72 6.89 24.85
C LEU A 364 -5.71 6.84 26.02
N SER A 365 -6.18 6.96 27.25
CA SER A 365 -5.34 6.85 28.46
C SER A 365 -4.60 5.52 28.54
N THR A 366 -5.26 4.41 28.21
CA THR A 366 -4.63 3.09 28.19
C THR A 366 -3.54 3.03 27.11
N VAL A 367 -3.83 3.52 25.90
CA VAL A 367 -2.83 3.61 24.83
C VAL A 367 -1.60 4.43 25.26
N LEU A 368 -1.83 5.63 25.81
CA LEU A 368 -0.76 6.55 26.19
C LEU A 368 0.06 6.05 27.37
N SER A 369 -0.57 5.47 28.39
CA SER A 369 0.14 4.95 29.57
C SER A 369 0.96 3.71 29.24
N ARG A 370 0.46 2.82 28.38
CA ARG A 370 1.14 1.57 28.05
C ARG A 370 2.19 1.72 26.95
N HIS A 371 1.88 2.46 25.89
CA HIS A 371 2.71 2.50 24.68
C HIS A 371 3.36 3.85 24.44
N GLY A 372 2.86 4.93 25.06
CA GLY A 372 3.34 6.29 24.82
C GLY A 372 4.87 6.43 24.79
N PRO A 373 5.61 5.93 25.79
CA PRO A 373 7.07 6.07 25.85
C PRO A 373 7.84 5.47 24.65
N THR A 374 7.27 4.47 23.97
CA THR A 374 7.91 3.76 22.86
C THR A 374 7.33 4.11 21.49
N LEU A 375 6.17 4.76 21.44
CA LEU A 375 5.48 5.06 20.18
C LEU A 375 6.25 6.07 19.34
N THR A 376 6.64 5.64 18.14
CA THR A 376 7.14 6.48 17.06
C THR A 376 6.05 6.79 16.04
N ALA A 377 4.99 5.98 15.97
CA ALA A 377 3.86 6.19 15.05
C ALA A 377 2.52 5.85 15.71
N LEU A 378 1.58 6.79 15.71
CA LEU A 378 0.24 6.62 16.26
C LEU A 378 -0.79 7.00 15.21
N HIS A 379 -1.60 6.05 14.78
CA HIS A 379 -2.65 6.27 13.79
C HIS A 379 -4.01 5.93 14.37
N LEU A 380 -4.76 6.95 14.75
CA LEU A 380 -6.11 6.83 15.27
C LEU A 380 -7.06 7.29 14.15
N HIS A 381 -8.02 6.45 13.78
CA HIS A 381 -8.99 6.81 12.75
C HIS A 381 -10.36 6.27 13.09
N GLU A 382 -11.40 7.10 13.00
CA GLU A 382 -12.79 6.69 13.07
C GLU A 382 -13.37 6.55 11.66
N ARG A 383 -14.02 5.41 11.40
CA ARG A 383 -14.69 5.18 10.12
C ARG A 383 -16.01 5.95 10.05
N GLU A 384 -16.36 6.37 8.85
CA GLU A 384 -17.66 6.93 8.50
C GLU A 384 -18.65 5.79 8.20
N ASP A 385 -18.88 4.94 9.20
CA ASP A 385 -19.75 3.76 9.06
C ASP A 385 -21.26 4.09 9.16
N SER A 386 -21.60 5.25 9.73
CA SER A 386 -22.97 5.70 9.91
C SER A 386 -23.24 6.95 9.09
N TRP A 387 -24.34 6.92 8.34
CA TRP A 387 -24.78 8.07 7.54
C TRP A 387 -25.38 9.20 8.38
N TYR A 388 -25.52 9.01 9.69
CA TYR A 388 -26.30 9.92 10.54
C TYR A 388 -25.56 10.38 11.79
N THR A 389 -24.27 10.05 11.92
CA THR A 389 -23.43 10.47 13.03
C THR A 389 -22.13 11.06 12.50
N LEU A 390 -21.61 12.08 13.16
CA LEU A 390 -20.24 12.53 12.93
C LEU A 390 -19.26 11.53 13.53
N ARG A 391 -18.00 11.65 13.12
CA ARG A 391 -16.92 10.89 13.73
C ARG A 391 -16.57 11.44 15.10
N ASP A 392 -16.12 10.57 15.98
CA ASP A 392 -15.52 11.00 17.23
C ASP A 392 -14.08 11.46 16.97
N THR A 393 -13.81 12.75 17.17
CA THR A 393 -12.50 13.36 16.90
C THR A 393 -11.68 13.49 18.17
N LEU A 394 -10.39 13.79 18.03
CA LEU A 394 -9.56 14.15 19.18
C LEU A 394 -9.84 15.60 19.58
N SER A 395 -9.97 15.82 20.89
CA SER A 395 -9.97 17.16 21.49
C SER A 395 -8.56 17.73 21.60
N LEU A 396 -8.48 19.05 21.85
CA LEU A 396 -7.20 19.73 22.08
C LEU A 396 -6.44 19.18 23.31
N GLU A 397 -7.15 18.83 24.38
CA GLU A 397 -6.52 18.26 25.59
C GLU A 397 -6.01 16.83 25.36
N GLU A 398 -6.69 16.05 24.52
CA GLU A 398 -6.21 14.74 24.10
C GLU A 398 -4.93 14.87 23.23
N LEU A 399 -4.88 15.84 22.30
CA LEU A 399 -3.66 16.12 21.55
C LEU A 399 -2.49 16.52 22.46
N ARG A 400 -2.74 17.37 23.47
CA ARG A 400 -1.74 17.68 24.50
C ARG A 400 -1.30 16.42 25.23
N SER A 401 -2.23 15.56 25.62
CA SER A 401 -1.92 14.31 26.32
C SER A 401 -1.04 13.38 25.48
N ILE A 402 -1.32 13.27 24.18
CA ILE A 402 -0.49 12.52 23.22
C ILE A 402 0.92 13.12 23.17
N ARG A 403 1.06 14.44 23.02
CA ARG A 403 2.39 15.09 22.95
C ARG A 403 3.24 14.81 24.18
N HIS A 404 2.66 14.90 25.38
CA HIS A 404 3.40 14.69 26.63
C HIS A 404 3.74 13.22 26.86
N SER A 405 2.85 12.31 26.50
CA SER A 405 3.02 10.87 26.76
C SER A 405 3.87 10.18 25.69
N CYS A 406 3.96 10.74 24.48
CA CYS A 406 4.66 10.16 23.33
C CYS A 406 5.82 11.05 22.86
N PRO A 407 6.92 11.16 23.63
CA PRO A 407 8.03 12.06 23.30
C PRO A 407 8.82 11.66 22.03
N GLN A 408 8.71 10.40 21.61
CA GLN A 408 9.38 9.87 20.40
C GLN A 408 8.50 9.87 19.16
N LEU A 409 7.27 10.42 19.24
CA LEU A 409 6.31 10.35 18.15
C LEU A 409 6.77 11.12 16.92
N LYS A 410 6.87 10.41 15.80
CA LYS A 410 7.25 10.92 14.47
C LYS A 410 6.08 10.92 13.50
N GLU A 411 5.13 10.02 13.65
CA GLU A 411 3.96 9.94 12.78
C GLU A 411 2.67 10.02 13.58
N LEU A 412 1.77 10.93 13.20
CA LEU A 412 0.46 11.06 13.81
C LEU A 412 -0.63 11.05 12.75
N THR A 413 -1.67 10.26 12.98
CA THR A 413 -2.92 10.30 12.21
C THR A 413 -4.12 10.42 13.13
N PHE A 414 -5.04 11.33 12.79
CA PHE A 414 -6.28 11.54 13.52
C PHE A 414 -7.36 12.18 12.64
N ASP A 415 -8.58 12.20 13.14
CA ASP A 415 -9.75 12.79 12.48
C ASP A 415 -10.07 14.19 13.02
N ILE A 416 -10.60 15.03 12.14
CA ILE A 416 -11.29 16.28 12.46
C ILE A 416 -12.62 16.33 11.70
N ASN A 417 -13.63 16.90 12.34
CA ASN A 417 -14.92 17.18 11.71
C ASN A 417 -14.96 18.65 11.31
N ARG A 418 -15.67 18.93 10.22
CA ARG A 418 -15.92 20.29 9.80
C ARG A 418 -16.89 20.99 10.73
N THR A 419 -16.53 22.20 11.15
CA THR A 419 -17.37 23.06 12.01
C THR A 419 -18.19 24.08 11.22
N SER A 420 -17.92 24.23 9.92
CA SER A 420 -18.69 25.08 9.03
C SER A 420 -18.66 24.57 7.58
N GLN A 421 -19.47 25.19 6.72
CA GLN A 421 -19.53 24.89 5.28
C GLN A 421 -18.19 25.15 4.58
N HIS A 422 -17.43 26.13 5.06
CA HIS A 422 -16.15 26.49 4.48
C HIS A 422 -15.04 25.93 5.37
N LEU A 423 -14.16 25.12 4.80
CA LEU A 423 -13.01 24.59 5.53
C LEU A 423 -12.00 25.72 5.81
N ARG A 424 -12.21 26.44 6.91
CA ARG A 424 -11.40 27.60 7.32
C ARG A 424 -10.34 27.16 8.33
N PHE A 425 -9.09 27.52 8.08
CA PHE A 425 -7.97 27.17 8.95
C PHE A 425 -8.14 27.74 10.37
N GLU A 426 -8.74 28.93 10.48
CA GLU A 426 -8.93 29.66 11.74
C GLU A 426 -9.73 28.86 12.78
N GLU A 427 -10.65 28.02 12.33
CA GLU A 427 -11.49 27.18 13.18
C GLU A 427 -10.70 26.07 13.90
N TYR A 428 -9.51 25.73 13.37
CA TYR A 428 -8.66 24.65 13.90
C TYR A 428 -7.31 25.18 14.40
N ARG A 429 -7.14 26.51 14.46
CA ARG A 429 -5.87 27.17 14.78
C ARG A 429 -5.22 26.59 16.04
N ASP A 430 -5.99 26.44 17.12
CA ASP A 430 -5.47 25.96 18.40
C ASP A 430 -4.94 24.52 18.32
N MET A 431 -5.60 23.65 17.54
CA MET A 431 -5.11 22.28 17.29
C MET A 431 -3.82 22.30 16.47
N MET A 432 -3.75 23.11 15.43
CA MET A 432 -2.57 23.21 14.56
C MET A 432 -1.36 23.81 15.31
N GLU A 433 -1.62 24.76 16.20
CA GLU A 433 -0.62 25.33 17.10
C GLU A 433 -0.10 24.31 18.13
N GLU A 434 -0.97 23.41 18.61
CA GLU A 434 -0.51 22.30 19.44
C GLU A 434 0.30 21.28 18.64
N LEU A 435 -0.12 20.95 17.42
CA LEU A 435 0.60 20.04 16.51
C LEU A 435 1.99 20.56 16.15
N ARG A 436 2.15 21.88 16.00
CA ARG A 436 3.45 22.53 15.77
C ARG A 436 4.47 22.23 16.87
N LYS A 437 4.03 21.95 18.11
CA LYS A 437 4.90 21.63 19.25
C LYS A 437 5.43 20.19 19.22
N PHE A 438 4.92 19.35 18.33
CA PHE A 438 5.44 18.00 18.14
C PHE A 438 6.68 18.03 17.23
N ASN A 439 7.49 16.97 17.30
CA ASN A 439 8.62 16.75 16.40
C ASN A 439 8.28 15.70 15.33
N LEU A 440 7.13 15.89 14.66
CA LEU A 440 6.60 14.96 13.66
C LEU A 440 7.41 15.01 12.37
N ASP A 441 7.65 13.84 11.77
CA ASP A 441 8.07 13.68 10.39
C ASP A 441 6.87 13.56 9.46
N LYS A 442 5.75 13.00 9.94
CA LYS A 442 4.53 12.82 9.17
C LYS A 442 3.28 13.16 9.98
N LEU A 443 2.37 13.90 9.36
CA LEU A 443 1.06 14.23 9.89
C LEU A 443 0.01 13.87 8.85
N GLN A 444 -0.99 13.09 9.25
CA GLN A 444 -2.14 12.80 8.41
C GLN A 444 -3.42 13.20 9.14
N ILE A 445 -4.28 13.95 8.47
CA ILE A 445 -5.55 14.43 9.01
C ILE A 445 -6.66 13.92 8.11
N TYR A 446 -7.63 13.23 8.71
CA TYR A 446 -8.86 12.89 8.02
C TYR A 446 -9.94 13.94 8.30
N LEU A 447 -10.59 14.42 7.25
CA LEU A 447 -11.71 15.34 7.24
C LEU A 447 -12.98 14.62 6.81
N ASP A 448 -14.13 15.02 7.36
CA ASP A 448 -15.38 14.36 6.98
C ASP A 448 -15.70 14.68 5.52
N CYS A 449 -16.14 13.68 4.76
CA CYS A 449 -16.50 13.93 3.35
C CYS A 449 -17.96 14.37 3.19
N GLY A 450 -18.66 14.70 4.27
CA GLY A 450 -20.05 15.13 4.22
C GLY A 450 -21.04 14.01 3.95
N VAL A 451 -20.72 12.75 4.32
CA VAL A 451 -21.65 11.60 4.16
C VAL A 451 -23.05 11.89 4.69
N PRO A 452 -23.24 12.49 5.89
CA PRO A 452 -24.59 12.80 6.36
C PRO A 452 -25.34 13.80 5.48
N TRP A 453 -24.63 14.78 4.91
CA TRP A 453 -25.22 15.75 3.99
C TRP A 453 -25.63 15.09 2.66
N LEU A 454 -24.78 14.21 2.15
CA LEU A 454 -25.05 13.42 0.94
C LEU A 454 -26.26 12.50 1.11
N ALA A 455 -26.37 11.85 2.27
CA ALA A 455 -27.47 10.96 2.60
C ALA A 455 -28.82 11.70 2.65
N GLU A 456 -28.84 12.90 3.24
CA GLU A 456 -30.07 13.70 3.41
C GLU A 456 -30.52 14.36 2.09
N THR A 457 -29.58 14.87 1.29
CA THR A 457 -29.89 15.54 0.02
C THR A 457 -30.21 14.58 -1.14
N GLY A 458 -30.17 13.27 -0.88
CA GLY A 458 -30.51 12.24 -1.87
C GLY A 458 -29.56 12.17 -3.06
N GLY A 459 -28.42 12.85 -3.02
CA GLY A 459 -27.46 12.90 -4.12
C GLY A 459 -28.04 13.45 -5.43
N HIS A 460 -29.09 14.29 -5.39
CA HIS A 460 -29.83 14.79 -6.56
C HIS A 460 -29.05 15.75 -7.51
N TYR A 461 -27.72 15.69 -7.54
CA TYR A 461 -26.89 16.52 -8.41
C TYR A 461 -26.54 15.76 -9.71
N ASN A 462 -27.11 16.26 -10.82
CA ASN A 462 -26.90 15.94 -12.25
C ASN A 462 -26.43 14.52 -12.64
N HIS A 463 -27.36 13.80 -13.28
CA HIS A 463 -27.25 12.42 -13.76
C HIS A 463 -26.39 12.19 -15.02
N ASP A 464 -25.69 13.21 -15.55
CA ASP A 464 -24.97 13.08 -16.83
C ASP A 464 -23.55 12.50 -16.70
N ALA A 465 -23.07 12.21 -15.47
CA ALA A 465 -21.79 11.57 -15.27
C ALA A 465 -21.90 10.04 -15.44
N LYS A 466 -21.16 9.48 -16.39
CA LYS A 466 -21.07 8.02 -16.56
C LYS A 466 -20.48 7.38 -15.28
N PRO A 467 -21.02 6.25 -14.81
CA PRO A 467 -20.41 5.50 -13.71
C PRO A 467 -18.99 5.09 -14.09
N VAL A 468 -18.05 5.34 -13.19
CA VAL A 468 -16.64 4.94 -13.34
C VAL A 468 -16.57 3.42 -13.18
N ASP A 469 -15.85 2.74 -14.09
CA ASP A 469 -15.61 1.29 -13.98
C ASP A 469 -14.63 1.03 -12.84
N ASP A 470 -15.14 0.48 -11.73
CA ASP A 470 -14.51 0.31 -10.42
C ASP A 470 -13.26 -0.61 -10.39
N ARG A 471 -12.83 -1.18 -11.52
CA ARG A 471 -11.86 -2.30 -11.50
C ARG A 471 -10.40 -1.92 -11.56
N ARG A 472 -10.01 -0.67 -11.84
CA ARG A 472 -8.59 -0.27 -11.84
C ARG A 472 -8.45 1.20 -11.47
N MET A 473 -7.68 1.52 -10.42
CA MET A 473 -6.98 2.81 -10.40
C MET A 473 -6.08 2.83 -11.64
N PRO A 474 -6.28 3.73 -12.62
CA PRO A 474 -5.34 3.84 -13.72
C PRO A 474 -3.97 4.21 -13.14
N ASP A 475 -2.90 3.59 -13.67
CA ASP A 475 -1.55 4.09 -13.45
C ASP A 475 -1.48 5.47 -14.12
N VAL A 476 -1.76 6.53 -13.35
CA VAL A 476 -1.82 7.90 -13.88
C VAL A 476 -0.41 8.30 -14.31
N VAL A 477 -0.22 8.37 -15.63
CA VAL A 477 0.95 8.97 -16.26
C VAL A 477 0.92 10.47 -15.98
N ASP A 478 2.02 11.01 -15.45
CA ASP A 478 2.21 12.45 -15.24
C ASP A 478 2.18 13.14 -16.63
N GLY A 479 1.02 13.61 -17.10
CA GLY A 479 0.89 14.16 -18.47
C GLY A 479 -0.31 15.05 -18.72
N ASP A 480 -1.54 14.60 -18.42
CA ASP A 480 -2.74 15.33 -18.84
C ASP A 480 -3.48 16.01 -17.68
N PHE A 481 -3.40 17.34 -17.70
CA PHE A 481 -3.97 18.27 -16.72
C PHE A 481 -5.44 18.55 -17.07
N ALA A 482 -6.38 17.85 -16.46
CA ALA A 482 -7.80 18.20 -16.52
C ALA A 482 -8.24 18.84 -15.19
N TYR A 483 -8.75 20.08 -15.25
CA TYR A 483 -9.53 20.66 -14.16
C TYR A 483 -10.65 19.67 -13.80
N CYS A 484 -10.66 19.15 -12.57
CA CYS A 484 -11.69 18.24 -12.09
C CYS A 484 -13.05 18.98 -12.16
N PRO A 485 -13.97 18.65 -13.09
CA PRO A 485 -15.14 19.49 -13.35
C PRO A 485 -16.13 19.55 -12.19
N GLY A 486 -16.01 18.65 -11.21
CA GLY A 486 -16.86 18.57 -10.02
C GLY A 486 -16.36 19.41 -8.86
N ASP A 487 -15.26 20.15 -9.00
CA ASP A 487 -14.70 20.96 -7.92
C ASP A 487 -15.70 22.02 -7.40
N ASN A 488 -16.52 22.56 -8.30
CA ASN A 488 -17.51 23.59 -7.98
C ASN A 488 -18.90 23.04 -7.64
N GLN A 489 -19.10 21.72 -7.67
CA GLN A 489 -20.44 21.11 -7.60
C GLN A 489 -21.14 21.39 -6.26
N PHE A 490 -20.37 21.62 -5.19
CA PHE A 490 -20.89 21.84 -3.84
C PHE A 490 -20.71 23.28 -3.33
N TRP A 491 -20.13 24.17 -4.14
CA TRP A 491 -19.74 25.51 -3.69
C TRP A 491 -20.92 26.32 -3.15
N PHE A 492 -22.09 26.19 -3.76
CA PHE A 492 -23.33 26.89 -3.39
C PHE A 492 -24.30 26.06 -2.55
N SER A 493 -23.91 24.84 -2.15
CA SER A 493 -24.75 23.95 -1.36
C SER A 493 -24.86 24.44 0.09
N SER A 494 -26.07 24.52 0.62
CA SER A 494 -26.28 24.91 2.03
C SER A 494 -26.18 23.72 2.98
N PRO A 495 -25.75 23.93 4.25
CA PRO A 495 -25.81 22.89 5.28
C PRO A 495 -27.24 22.37 5.47
N VAL A 496 -27.38 21.10 5.87
CA VAL A 496 -28.68 20.48 6.15
C VAL A 496 -28.72 19.98 7.59
N ARG A 497 -29.91 19.98 8.19
CA ARG A 497 -30.11 19.38 9.51
C ARG A 497 -30.50 17.93 9.33
N VAL A 498 -29.68 17.04 9.88
CA VAL A 498 -29.87 15.60 9.84
C VAL A 498 -30.33 15.15 11.22
N ARG A 499 -31.40 14.36 11.25
CA ARG A 499 -31.82 13.68 12.48
C ARG A 499 -31.14 12.30 12.54
N PRO A 500 -30.37 12.00 13.59
CA PRO A 500 -29.85 10.66 13.82
C PRO A 500 -30.97 9.62 13.75
N ARG A 501 -30.76 8.52 13.04
CA ARG A 501 -31.76 7.43 12.93
C ARG A 501 -31.84 6.53 14.17
N THR A 502 -30.93 6.69 15.12
CA THR A 502 -30.82 5.79 16.28
C THR A 502 -32.00 5.95 17.25
N SER A 503 -32.36 4.84 17.90
CA SER A 503 -33.44 4.71 18.89
C SER A 503 -33.17 5.43 20.22
N GLU A 504 -32.02 6.09 20.36
CA GLU A 504 -31.71 6.88 21.52
C GLU A 504 -32.41 8.23 21.37
N ASN A 505 -33.34 8.52 22.30
CA ASN A 505 -34.18 9.73 22.37
C ASN A 505 -33.37 11.02 22.59
N THR A 506 -32.29 11.26 21.84
CA THR A 506 -31.58 12.53 21.84
C THR A 506 -32.19 13.42 20.77
N ASN A 507 -32.89 14.47 21.17
CA ASN A 507 -33.39 15.54 20.28
C ASN A 507 -32.26 16.38 19.63
N ASN A 508 -31.05 15.84 19.53
CA ASN A 508 -29.89 16.55 19.01
C ASN A 508 -29.92 16.50 17.49
N GLU A 509 -30.42 17.57 16.87
CA GLU A 509 -30.27 17.78 15.43
C GLU A 509 -28.79 18.01 15.09
N LEU A 510 -28.28 17.22 14.14
CA LEU A 510 -26.92 17.38 13.64
C LEU A 510 -26.93 18.34 12.45
N VAL A 511 -26.00 19.29 12.40
CA VAL A 511 -25.76 20.09 11.19
C VAL A 511 -24.73 19.36 10.32
N ALA A 512 -25.15 18.92 9.14
CA ALA A 512 -24.28 18.28 8.16
C ALA A 512 -23.87 19.28 7.06
N TYR A 513 -22.59 19.25 6.68
CA TYR A 513 -22.01 20.16 5.71
C TYR A 513 -21.76 19.46 4.36
N PRO A 514 -21.97 20.15 3.22
CA PRO A 514 -21.67 19.61 1.90
C PRO A 514 -20.17 19.33 1.76
N PRO A 515 -19.71 18.40 0.91
CA PRO A 515 -18.29 18.11 0.75
C PRO A 515 -17.46 19.35 0.36
N SER A 516 -16.26 19.48 0.91
CA SER A 516 -15.36 20.61 0.64
C SER A 516 -14.84 20.59 -0.80
N SER A 517 -14.64 21.75 -1.41
CA SER A 517 -13.97 21.83 -2.71
C SER A 517 -12.48 21.51 -2.60
N ASN A 518 -11.86 21.11 -3.72
CA ASN A 518 -10.41 20.92 -3.82
C ASN A 518 -9.65 22.20 -3.46
N GLU A 519 -10.16 23.37 -3.85
CA GLU A 519 -9.57 24.67 -3.52
C GLU A 519 -9.55 24.91 -1.99
N GLN A 520 -10.67 24.63 -1.31
CA GLN A 520 -10.74 24.72 0.15
C GLN A 520 -9.78 23.72 0.81
N MET A 521 -9.74 22.48 0.32
CA MET A 521 -8.81 21.45 0.80
C MET A 521 -7.33 21.86 0.63
N CYS A 522 -6.96 22.42 -0.53
CA CYS A 522 -5.60 22.89 -0.80
C CYS A 522 -5.24 24.10 0.06
N SER A 523 -6.15 25.06 0.20
CA SER A 523 -5.94 26.25 1.04
C SER A 523 -5.73 25.86 2.50
N PHE A 524 -6.55 24.95 3.01
CA PHE A 524 -6.41 24.39 4.35
C PHE A 524 -5.10 23.60 4.52
N LEU A 525 -4.72 22.78 3.54
CA LEU A 525 -3.43 22.07 3.53
C LEU A 525 -2.25 23.04 3.61
N ILE A 526 -2.22 24.09 2.79
CA ILE A 526 -1.14 25.07 2.76
C ILE A 526 -1.02 25.79 4.10
N ALA A 527 -2.14 26.25 4.66
CA ALA A 527 -2.16 26.95 5.95
C ALA A 527 -1.69 26.02 7.09
N THR A 528 -2.15 24.77 7.09
CA THR A 528 -1.73 23.74 8.04
C THR A 528 -0.24 23.44 7.92
N TRP A 529 0.26 23.25 6.69
CA TRP A 529 1.67 23.02 6.42
C TRP A 529 2.55 24.17 6.93
N LYS A 530 2.21 25.41 6.57
CA LYS A 530 2.96 26.61 6.99
C LYS A 530 2.99 26.74 8.51
N THR A 531 1.90 26.38 9.19
CA THR A 531 1.83 26.44 10.66
C THR A 531 2.63 25.33 11.32
N VAL A 532 2.43 24.07 10.93
CA VAL A 532 3.02 22.90 11.61
C VAL A 532 4.49 22.70 11.20
N PHE A 533 4.79 22.77 9.91
CA PHE A 533 6.10 22.43 9.34
C PHE A 533 6.89 23.63 8.81
N GLY A 534 6.26 24.80 8.65
CA GLY A 534 6.88 25.95 7.96
C GLY A 534 8.19 26.45 8.58
N SER A 535 8.36 26.31 9.90
CA SER A 535 9.60 26.66 10.62
C SER A 535 10.61 25.51 10.75
N GLN A 536 10.22 24.28 10.41
CA GLN A 536 11.09 23.11 10.51
C GLN A 536 11.94 23.02 9.25
N THR A 537 13.26 22.83 9.41
CA THR A 537 14.21 22.70 8.29
C THR A 537 14.74 21.27 8.11
N GLN A 538 14.44 20.37 9.05
CA GLN A 538 14.89 18.99 9.06
C GLN A 538 13.70 18.03 9.06
N GLY A 539 13.96 16.75 8.81
CA GLY A 539 12.94 15.71 8.78
C GLY A 539 12.20 15.61 7.44
N ALA A 540 11.44 14.54 7.28
CA ALA A 540 10.70 14.28 6.05
C ALA A 540 9.61 15.32 5.80
N ARG A 541 9.00 15.84 6.89
CA ARG A 541 7.92 16.84 6.91
C ARG A 541 6.85 16.45 5.87
N GLN A 542 6.01 15.47 6.15
CA GLN A 542 4.96 15.08 5.22
C GLN A 542 3.60 15.41 5.84
N LEU A 543 2.80 16.23 5.14
CA LEU A 543 1.42 16.48 5.53
C LEU A 543 0.49 15.79 4.53
N THR A 544 -0.48 15.05 5.01
CA THR A 544 -1.54 14.46 4.20
C THR A 544 -2.89 14.84 4.78
N ILE A 545 -3.80 15.34 3.95
CA ILE A 545 -5.18 15.64 4.34
C ILE A 545 -6.10 14.83 3.43
N LYS A 546 -6.95 14.00 4.03
CA LYS A 546 -7.88 13.13 3.32
C LYS A 546 -9.30 13.51 3.68
N SER A 547 -10.13 13.83 2.70
CA SER A 547 -11.58 13.89 2.83
C SER A 547 -12.17 12.52 2.48
N GLY A 548 -12.83 11.89 3.45
CA GLY A 548 -13.45 10.57 3.34
C GLY A 548 -12.50 9.38 3.46
N GLU A 549 -13.05 8.17 3.32
CA GLU A 549 -12.30 6.92 3.49
C GLU A 549 -11.60 6.47 2.18
N TRP A 550 -10.31 6.72 2.09
CA TRP A 550 -9.46 6.34 0.94
C TRP A 550 -9.03 4.88 0.96
N GLU A 551 -9.15 4.23 2.11
CA GLU A 551 -8.75 2.84 2.33
C GLU A 551 -9.84 1.85 1.91
N ARG A 552 -11.07 2.33 1.68
CA ARG A 552 -12.07 1.53 0.99
C ARG A 552 -11.85 1.64 -0.51
N LEU A 553 -11.93 0.51 -1.20
CA LEU A 553 -12.02 0.51 -2.67
C LEU A 553 -13.26 1.29 -3.11
N ASN A 554 -14.39 1.06 -2.43
CA ASN A 554 -15.66 1.72 -2.72
C ASN A 554 -16.02 2.70 -1.59
N THR A 555 -16.34 3.95 -1.92
CA THR A 555 -17.10 4.84 -1.03
C THR A 555 -18.34 4.06 -0.55
N PRO A 556 -18.75 4.09 0.74
CA PRO A 556 -19.94 3.38 1.18
C PRO A 556 -21.12 3.74 0.28
N VAL A 557 -21.42 2.85 -0.68
CA VAL A 557 -22.41 3.10 -1.71
C VAL A 557 -23.75 2.95 -1.04
N LEU A 558 -24.34 4.07 -0.62
CA LEU A 558 -25.78 4.15 -0.47
C LEU A 558 -26.38 3.60 -1.77
N PRO A 559 -27.30 2.63 -1.73
CA PRO A 559 -27.98 2.15 -2.95
C PRO A 559 -28.60 3.28 -3.77
N ARG A 560 -28.92 4.42 -3.13
CA ARG A 560 -29.41 5.66 -3.76
C ARG A 560 -28.33 6.54 -4.41
N LEU A 561 -27.05 6.35 -4.07
CA LEU A 561 -25.92 7.13 -4.57
C LEU A 561 -25.07 6.37 -5.61
N ARG A 562 -25.58 5.28 -6.21
CA ARG A 562 -24.87 4.48 -7.22
C ARG A 562 -24.40 5.26 -8.46
N VAL A 563 -24.94 6.46 -8.69
CA VAL A 563 -24.60 7.34 -9.82
C VAL A 563 -23.78 8.55 -9.37
N GLN A 564 -23.49 8.66 -8.07
CA GLN A 564 -22.78 9.83 -7.57
C GLN A 564 -21.27 9.71 -7.80
N ARG A 565 -20.69 10.79 -8.33
CA ARG A 565 -19.25 10.99 -8.41
C ARG A 565 -18.58 10.75 -7.06
N ASP A 566 -17.42 10.09 -7.06
CA ASP A 566 -16.59 9.98 -5.87
C ASP A 566 -16.12 11.38 -5.40
N VAL A 567 -16.54 11.75 -4.20
CA VAL A 567 -16.25 13.03 -3.54
C VAL A 567 -14.96 13.01 -2.71
N ARG A 568 -14.27 11.86 -2.64
CA ARG A 568 -13.03 11.73 -1.88
C ARG A 568 -11.93 12.58 -2.50
N VAL A 569 -11.21 13.28 -1.63
CA VAL A 569 -10.06 14.13 -1.99
C VAL A 569 -8.89 13.81 -1.07
N CYS A 570 -7.69 13.65 -1.60
CA CYS A 570 -6.46 13.46 -0.85
C CYS A 570 -5.45 14.49 -1.32
N CYS A 571 -5.06 15.38 -0.42
CA CYS A 571 -4.04 16.38 -0.67
C CYS A 571 -2.80 16.05 0.17
N ARG A 572 -1.62 16.15 -0.44
CA ARG A 572 -0.33 15.89 0.19
C ARG A 572 0.56 17.11 0.01
N ALA A 573 1.30 17.46 1.04
CA ALA A 573 2.36 18.45 0.99
C ALA A 573 3.66 17.85 1.53
N TRP A 574 4.78 18.23 0.91
CA TRP A 574 6.13 17.90 1.34
C TRP A 574 7.08 19.07 1.00
N PRO A 575 8.32 19.09 1.52
CA PRO A 575 9.22 20.21 1.31
C PRO A 575 9.49 20.43 -0.18
N HIS A 576 9.64 21.70 -0.55
CA HIS A 576 10.08 22.07 -1.89
C HIS A 576 11.45 21.45 -2.20
N GLN A 577 11.71 21.07 -3.46
CA GLN A 577 12.98 20.43 -3.86
C GLN A 577 14.22 21.29 -3.57
N ARG A 578 14.02 22.62 -3.51
CA ARG A 578 15.02 23.56 -3.02
C ARG A 578 14.78 23.83 -1.53
N ASP A 579 15.78 23.51 -0.71
CA ASP A 579 15.76 23.71 0.74
C ASP A 579 15.83 25.19 1.17
N ASP A 580 16.13 26.10 0.23
CA ASP A 580 16.31 27.54 0.49
C ASP A 580 15.00 28.34 0.55
N LYS A 581 13.84 27.71 0.39
CA LYS A 581 12.52 28.36 0.40
C LYS A 581 11.70 27.96 1.64
N PRO A 582 11.95 28.57 2.82
CA PRO A 582 11.17 28.26 4.02
C PRO A 582 9.68 28.57 3.81
N GLY A 583 8.81 27.69 4.29
CA GLY A 583 7.36 27.83 4.17
C GLY A 583 6.77 27.50 2.78
N VAL A 584 7.60 27.13 1.80
CA VAL A 584 7.16 26.67 0.47
C VAL A 584 7.15 25.14 0.43
N CYS A 585 6.06 24.56 -0.08
CA CYS A 585 5.91 23.12 -0.27
C CYS A 585 5.55 22.76 -1.71
N GLU A 586 5.89 21.53 -2.09
CA GLU A 586 5.26 20.86 -3.21
C GLU A 586 3.95 20.21 -2.74
N ILE A 587 2.92 20.32 -3.57
CA ILE A 587 1.59 19.81 -3.28
C ILE A 587 1.21 18.81 -4.36
N GLU A 588 0.58 17.71 -3.95
CA GLU A 588 -0.13 16.78 -4.82
C GLU A 588 -1.57 16.65 -4.34
N ILE A 589 -2.52 16.89 -5.23
CA ILE A 589 -3.92 16.57 -5.01
C ILE A 589 -4.32 15.39 -5.88
N VAL A 590 -5.07 14.47 -5.28
CA VAL A 590 -5.64 13.28 -5.90
C VAL A 590 -7.13 13.26 -5.58
N CYS A 591 -8.01 13.13 -6.58
CA CYS A 591 -9.45 12.99 -6.36
C CYS A 591 -10.08 12.00 -7.34
N CYS A 592 -11.36 11.68 -7.13
CA CYS A 592 -12.13 10.74 -7.96
C CYS A 592 -11.44 9.39 -8.13
N GLN A 593 -11.21 8.68 -7.02
CA GLN A 593 -10.48 7.40 -7.01
C GLN A 593 -9.08 7.45 -7.64
N GLY A 594 -8.49 8.65 -7.75
CA GLY A 594 -7.19 8.85 -8.35
C GLY A 594 -7.18 9.04 -9.86
N GLU A 595 -8.33 9.15 -10.52
CA GLU A 595 -8.40 9.53 -11.94
C GLU A 595 -7.83 10.93 -12.21
N HIS A 596 -7.99 11.84 -11.25
CA HIS A 596 -7.45 13.19 -11.37
C HIS A 596 -6.32 13.39 -10.38
N LYS A 597 -5.20 13.88 -10.91
CA LYS A 597 -4.01 14.19 -10.12
C LYS A 597 -3.42 15.52 -10.58
N ARG A 598 -3.07 16.38 -9.62
CA ARG A 598 -2.43 17.67 -9.92
C ARG A 598 -1.29 17.91 -8.95
N ARG A 599 -0.16 18.38 -9.47
CA ARG A 599 1.00 18.82 -8.68
C ARG A 599 1.30 20.28 -8.91
N PHE A 600 1.67 20.99 -7.85
CA PHE A 600 2.08 22.39 -7.92
C PHE A 600 2.82 22.81 -6.66
N THR A 601 3.64 23.86 -6.78
CA THR A 601 4.31 24.50 -5.65
C THR A 601 3.39 25.53 -4.99
N SER A 602 3.33 25.55 -3.66
CA SER A 602 2.62 26.59 -2.91
C SER A 602 3.30 27.95 -3.15
N ARG A 603 2.56 28.96 -3.62
CA ARG A 603 3.08 30.34 -3.69
C ARG A 603 2.92 31.07 -2.36
#